data_AF-A0A402C3N9-F1
#
_entry.id   AF-A0A402C3N9-F1
#
_cell.length_a   1.000
_cell.length_b   1.000
_cell.length_c   1.000
_cell.angle_alpha   90.00
_cell.angle_beta   90.00
_cell.angle_gamma   90.00
#
_symmetry.space_group_name_H-M   'P 1'
#
loop_
_entity.id
_entity.type
_entity.pdbx_description
1 polymer ?
#
loop_
_entity_poly.entity_id
_entity_poly.type
_entity_poly.pdbx_seq_one_letter_code
_entity_poly.pdbx_strand_id
1 'polypeptide(L)'
;MVTFALWWGPYGGGRADDIFVAFGVDTRTFFGRVAAAASSPETDLSAVQRTELLTLCRRRLDRLDGTVQATRSGVSGSGLQVALERSGTPTRRPARTPSA
;
A
#
# COMPACT_ATOMS: atom_id res chain seq x y z
N MET A 1 -22.83 -7.58 -5.56
CA MET A 1 -21.44 -7.68 -5.05
C MET A 1 -21.10 -9.09 -4.56
N VAL A 2 -21.88 -9.67 -3.64
CA VAL A 2 -21.63 -11.02 -3.08
C VAL A 2 -21.57 -12.11 -4.16
N THR A 3 -22.52 -12.16 -5.09
CA THR A 3 -22.52 -13.12 -6.22
C THR A 3 -21.26 -13.05 -7.06
N PHE A 4 -20.77 -11.84 -7.34
CA PHE A 4 -19.50 -11.65 -8.05
C PHE A 4 -18.34 -12.19 -7.21
N ALA A 5 -18.29 -11.87 -5.92
CA ALA A 5 -17.23 -12.38 -5.05
C ALA A 5 -17.23 -13.90 -4.92
N LEU A 6 -18.40 -14.55 -4.95
CA LEU A 6 -18.53 -16.01 -4.99
C LEU A 6 -17.99 -16.58 -6.31
N TRP A 7 -18.40 -16.01 -7.43
CA TRP A 7 -17.99 -16.50 -8.75
C TRP A 7 -16.47 -16.40 -8.95
N TRP A 8 -15.85 -15.32 -8.45
CA TRP A 8 -14.41 -15.12 -8.51
C TRP A 8 -13.63 -15.71 -7.34
N GLY A 9 -14.32 -16.27 -6.33
CA GLY A 9 -13.73 -16.84 -5.12
C GLY A 9 -12.61 -17.85 -5.39
N PRO A 10 -12.81 -18.85 -6.27
CA PRO A 10 -11.80 -19.86 -6.62
C PRO A 10 -10.50 -19.27 -7.19
N TYR A 11 -10.58 -18.10 -7.85
CA TYR A 11 -9.42 -17.39 -8.42
C TYR A 11 -8.78 -16.41 -7.43
N GLY A 12 -9.19 -16.45 -6.16
CA GLY A 12 -8.74 -15.54 -5.12
C GLY A 12 -9.40 -14.17 -5.16
N GLY A 13 -10.57 -14.05 -5.81
CA GLY A 13 -11.38 -12.84 -5.95
C GLY A 13 -11.06 -12.01 -7.21
N GLY A 14 -11.99 -11.11 -7.58
CA GLY A 14 -11.82 -10.25 -8.77
C GLY A 14 -10.58 -9.35 -8.71
N ARG A 15 -10.08 -8.96 -9.89
CA ARG A 15 -8.99 -7.97 -9.99
C ARG A 15 -9.54 -6.57 -9.79
N ALA A 16 -8.65 -5.62 -9.51
CA ALA A 16 -9.03 -4.23 -9.28
C ALA A 16 -9.78 -3.62 -10.47
N ASP A 17 -9.32 -3.91 -11.69
CA ASP A 17 -9.93 -3.42 -12.93
C ASP A 17 -11.35 -3.99 -13.12
N ASP A 18 -11.51 -5.31 -12.98
CA ASP A 18 -12.82 -5.97 -13.07
C ASP A 18 -13.81 -5.43 -12.03
N ILE A 19 -13.34 -5.18 -10.81
CA ILE A 19 -14.14 -4.61 -9.73
C ILE A 19 -14.57 -3.18 -10.08
N PHE A 20 -13.64 -2.37 -10.58
CA PHE A 20 -13.93 -0.99 -10.95
C PHE A 20 -14.91 -0.91 -12.12
N VAL A 21 -14.69 -1.71 -13.17
CA VAL A 21 -15.59 -1.79 -14.33
C VAL A 21 -17.00 -2.27 -13.92
N ALA A 22 -17.10 -3.27 -13.04
CA ALA A 22 -18.40 -3.83 -12.67
C ALA A 22 -19.18 -3.00 -11.62
N PHE A 23 -18.48 -2.29 -10.72
CA PHE A 23 -19.11 -1.66 -9.56
C PHE A 23 -18.79 -0.18 -9.35
N GLY A 24 -17.86 0.39 -10.12
CA GLY A 24 -17.45 1.80 -10.00
C GLY A 24 -16.79 2.15 -8.67
N VAL A 25 -16.25 1.16 -7.95
CA VAL A 25 -15.59 1.37 -6.64
C VAL A 25 -14.19 0.78 -6.65
N ASP A 26 -13.34 1.30 -5.77
CA ASP A 26 -12.03 0.72 -5.55
C ASP A 26 -12.08 -0.66 -4.86
N THR A 27 -10.96 -1.37 -4.90
CA THR A 27 -10.85 -2.74 -4.37
C THR A 27 -11.11 -2.82 -2.86
N ARG A 28 -10.67 -1.83 -2.06
CA ARG A 28 -10.90 -1.80 -0.61
C ARG A 28 -12.38 -1.64 -0.32
N THR A 29 -13.03 -0.68 -0.97
CA THR A 29 -14.48 -0.43 -0.82
C THR A 29 -15.29 -1.66 -1.21
N PHE A 30 -14.93 -2.33 -2.30
CA PHE A 30 -15.59 -3.57 -2.72
C PHE A 30 -15.49 -4.67 -1.66
N PHE A 31 -14.28 -5.05 -1.24
CA PHE A 31 -14.11 -6.14 -0.27
C PHE A 31 -14.66 -5.78 1.12
N GLY A 32 -14.64 -4.51 1.50
CA GLY A 32 -15.30 -4.03 2.73
C GLY A 32 -16.82 -4.23 2.69
N ARG A 33 -17.46 -3.87 1.58
CA ARG A 33 -18.92 -4.08 1.39
C ARG A 33 -19.29 -5.55 1.32
N VAL A 34 -18.48 -6.38 0.66
CA VAL A 34 -18.69 -7.83 0.61
C VAL A 34 -18.54 -8.44 2.00
N ALA A 35 -17.56 -8.04 2.80
CA ALA A 35 -17.40 -8.51 4.18
C ALA A 35 -18.61 -8.14 5.05
N ALA A 36 -19.08 -6.89 4.95
CA ALA A 36 -20.26 -6.45 5.68
C ALA A 36 -21.50 -7.28 5.30
N ALA A 37 -21.73 -7.50 4.01
CA ALA A 37 -22.83 -8.35 3.54
C ALA A 37 -22.66 -9.81 4.00
N ALA A 38 -21.47 -10.37 3.92
CA ALA A 38 -21.18 -11.73 4.37
C ALA A 38 -21.21 -11.90 5.90
N SER A 39 -21.18 -10.82 6.68
CA SER A 39 -21.41 -10.87 8.13
C SER A 39 -22.89 -10.76 8.50
N SER A 40 -23.73 -10.23 7.61
CA SER A 40 -25.18 -10.13 7.86
C SER A 40 -25.85 -11.50 7.75
N PRO A 41 -26.66 -11.93 8.75
CA PRO A 41 -27.42 -13.18 8.68
C PRO A 41 -28.50 -13.16 7.59
N GLU A 42 -28.93 -11.98 7.12
CA GLU A 42 -29.95 -11.81 6.08
C GLU A 42 -29.45 -12.17 4.68
N THR A 43 -28.13 -12.22 4.49
CA THR A 43 -27.54 -12.62 3.22
C THR A 43 -27.62 -14.15 3.08
N ASP A 44 -28.34 -14.61 2.06
CA ASP A 44 -28.49 -16.04 1.73
C ASP A 44 -27.15 -16.65 1.28
N LEU A 45 -26.43 -17.22 2.23
CA LEU A 45 -25.14 -17.86 2.06
C LEU A 45 -25.09 -19.11 2.94
N SER A 46 -24.58 -20.22 2.39
CA SER A 46 -24.23 -21.37 3.20
C SER A 46 -23.13 -21.02 4.20
N ALA A 47 -23.03 -21.77 5.29
CA ALA A 47 -21.97 -21.56 6.29
C ALA A 47 -20.56 -21.65 5.67
N VAL A 48 -20.40 -22.53 4.67
CA VAL A 48 -19.15 -22.68 3.92
C VAL A 48 -18.86 -21.43 3.09
N GLN A 49 -19.81 -20.99 2.27
CA GLN A 49 -19.67 -19.79 1.42
C GLN A 49 -19.36 -18.54 2.26
N ARG A 50 -20.03 -18.40 3.41
CA ARG A 50 -19.81 -17.31 4.36
C ARG A 50 -18.38 -17.31 4.89
N THR A 51 -17.91 -18.46 5.34
CA THR A 51 -16.54 -18.62 5.89
C THR A 51 -15.48 -18.33 4.83
N GLU A 52 -15.67 -18.83 3.62
CA GLU A 52 -14.76 -18.62 2.49
C GLU A 52 -14.70 -17.14 2.07
N LEU A 53 -15.86 -16.49 1.95
CA LEU A 53 -15.95 -15.07 1.61
C LEU A 53 -15.28 -14.18 2.65
N LEU A 54 -15.56 -14.40 3.93
CA LEU A 54 -14.96 -13.61 5.00
C LEU A 54 -13.44 -13.80 5.04
N THR A 55 -12.96 -15.03 4.85
CA THR A 55 -11.52 -15.33 4.79
C THR A 55 -10.86 -14.65 3.59
N LEU A 56 -11.50 -14.67 2.44
CA LEU A 56 -11.04 -13.96 1.24
C LEU A 56 -10.98 -12.45 1.47
N CYS A 57 -12.05 -11.86 2.01
CA CYS A 57 -12.13 -10.43 2.27
C CYS A 57 -11.03 -9.98 3.25
N ARG A 58 -10.85 -10.71 4.36
CA ARG A 58 -9.80 -10.41 5.35
C ARG A 58 -8.41 -10.39 4.70
N ARG A 59 -8.04 -11.48 4.01
CA ARG A 59 -6.75 -11.58 3.30
C ARG A 59 -6.52 -10.44 2.30
N ARG A 60 -7.56 -10.02 1.58
CA ARG A 60 -7.47 -8.94 0.59
C ARG A 60 -7.30 -7.58 1.26
N LEU A 61 -8.08 -7.30 2.31
CA LEU A 61 -7.98 -6.05 3.06
C LEU A 61 -6.62 -5.91 3.75
N ASP A 62 -6.13 -6.98 4.40
CA ASP A 62 -4.81 -7.00 5.05
C ASP A 62 -3.67 -6.67 4.06
N ARG A 63 -3.74 -7.22 2.84
CA ARG A 63 -2.75 -6.94 1.79
C ARG A 63 -2.79 -5.47 1.33
N LEU A 64 -3.98 -4.90 1.22
CA LEU A 64 -4.15 -3.50 0.84
C LEU A 64 -3.65 -2.57 1.95
N ASP A 65 -3.94 -2.88 3.21
CA ASP A 65 -3.44 -2.13 4.36
C ASP A 65 -1.91 -2.20 4.47
N GLY A 66 -1.31 -3.38 4.26
CA GLY A 66 0.15 -3.53 4.20
C GLY A 66 0.80 -2.73 3.07
N THR A 67 0.13 -2.60 1.92
CA THR A 67 0.60 -1.76 0.80
C THR A 67 0.57 -0.27 1.18
N VAL A 68 -0.49 0.18 1.87
CA VAL A 68 -0.60 1.56 2.38
C VAL A 68 0.44 1.83 3.46
N GLN A 69 0.77 0.85 4.30
CA GLN A 69 1.82 1.00 5.30
C GLN A 69 3.23 1.06 4.68
N ALA A 70 3.55 0.19 3.73
CA ALA A 70 4.85 0.20 3.04
C ALA A 70 5.10 1.52 2.30
N THR A 71 4.09 2.07 1.64
CA THR A 71 4.18 3.38 0.98
C THR A 71 4.40 4.53 1.97
N ARG A 72 3.72 4.51 3.13
CA ARG A 72 3.93 5.52 4.18
C ARG A 72 5.30 5.42 4.84
N SER A 73 5.83 4.22 5.05
CA SER A 73 7.17 4.01 5.59
C SER A 73 8.28 4.42 4.61
N GLY A 74 8.05 4.32 3.30
CA GLY A 74 9.00 4.76 2.26
C GLY A 74 9.06 6.28 2.03
N VAL A 75 8.08 7.05 2.52
CA VAL A 75 8.04 8.54 2.43
C VAL A 75 8.70 9.20 3.65
N SER A 76 9.34 8.43 4.53
CA SER A 76 10.22 8.93 5.60
C SER A 76 11.69 8.77 5.19
N GLY A 77 12.12 9.44 4.11
CA GLY A 77 13.50 9.29 3.65
C GLY A 77 13.81 9.87 2.27
N SER A 78 13.55 11.16 2.04
CA SER A 78 14.27 11.94 1.02
C SER A 78 14.14 13.41 1.34
N GLY A 79 14.76 13.81 2.45
CA GLY A 79 15.21 15.17 2.61
C GLY A 79 16.23 15.46 1.52
N LEU A 80 15.91 16.42 0.65
CA LEU A 80 16.85 17.10 -0.24
C LEU A 80 18.18 17.37 0.50
N GLN A 81 19.24 16.67 0.11
CA GLN A 81 20.59 17.07 0.47
C GLN A 81 21.25 17.71 -0.74
N VAL A 82 20.91 18.98 -0.93
CA VAL A 82 21.74 19.93 -1.68
C VAL A 82 23.01 20.13 -0.86
N ALA A 83 24.05 19.35 -1.14
CA ALA A 83 25.39 19.64 -0.67
C ALA A 83 26.05 20.61 -1.66
N LEU A 84 25.74 21.90 -1.49
CA LEU A 84 26.69 22.97 -1.79
C LEU A 84 27.92 22.73 -0.90
N GLU A 85 29.12 22.64 -1.47
CA GLU A 85 30.35 23.22 -0.93
C GLU A 85 31.56 22.86 -1.82
N ARG A 86 31.79 23.69 -2.84
CA ARG A 86 33.13 23.90 -3.42
C ARG A 86 33.61 25.26 -2.94
N SER A 87 34.06 25.34 -1.70
CA SER A 87 34.73 26.53 -1.16
C SER A 87 36.15 26.15 -0.79
N GLY A 88 37.07 26.42 -1.71
CA GLY A 88 38.50 26.37 -1.45
C GLY A 88 38.91 27.40 -0.40
N THR A 89 39.80 27.00 0.48
CA THR A 89 40.51 27.90 1.41
C THR A 89 42.01 27.65 1.29
N PRO A 90 42.78 28.61 0.76
CA PRO A 90 44.22 28.66 0.97
C PRO A 90 44.52 29.76 1.98
N THR A 91 44.77 29.39 3.25
CA THR A 91 45.31 30.34 4.25
C THR A 91 46.65 29.83 4.80
N ARG A 92 47.68 30.24 4.06
CA ARG A 92 49.02 30.70 4.45
C ARG A 92 49.40 30.67 5.95
N ARG A 93 50.55 30.06 6.26
CA ARG A 93 51.38 30.33 7.46
C ARG A 93 52.85 29.96 7.20
N PRO A 94 53.84 30.45 7.97
CA PRO A 94 54.55 31.69 7.67
C PRO A 94 56.08 31.52 7.50
N ALA A 95 56.71 32.66 7.25
CA ALA A 95 58.12 32.94 6.97
C ALA A 95 59.18 32.18 7.80
N ARG A 96 60.26 31.81 7.12
CA ARG A 96 61.62 31.78 7.68
C ARG A 96 62.47 32.83 6.95
N THR A 97 63.13 33.64 7.77
CA THR A 97 64.01 34.79 7.49
C THR A 97 65.43 34.35 7.05
N PRO A 98 66.33 35.30 6.69
CA PRO A 98 67.28 35.14 5.58
C PRO A 98 68.76 35.00 5.98
N SER A 99 69.60 34.89 4.93
CA SER A 99 70.98 35.41 4.79
C SER A 99 72.15 34.65 5.44
N ALA A 100 72.97 33.99 4.62
CA ALA A 100 74.32 34.43 4.22
C ALA A 100 74.82 33.57 3.04
#